data_AF-A0A066YYR9-F1
#
_entry.id   AF-A0A066YYR9-F1
#
_cell.length_a   1.000
_cell.length_b   1.000
_cell.length_c   1.000
_cell.angle_alpha   90.00
_cell.angle_beta   90.00
_cell.angle_gamma   90.00
#
_symmetry.space_group_name_H-M   'P 1'
#
loop_
_entity.id
_entity.type
_entity.pdbx_description
1 polymer ?
#
loop_
_entity_poly.entity_id
_entity_poly.type
_entity_poly.pdbx_seq_one_letter_code
_entity_poly.pdbx_strand_id
1 'polypeptide(L)'
;MTDSSQQPADPFSPPDAEAARTQRVYTSLFRIAERHAATDEQRRRQTNPAMLGPHEAVRLVAFLLSGAALAEEGEPEVDRADVTAALTLLPLVRAELDELEAGLLTMARGRGMTWQEIAFGLGLGTPQAARQRHERLNDRTAPADQG
;
A
#
# COMPACT_ATOMS: atom_id res chain seq x y z
N MET A 1 13.10 -29.67 27.94
CA MET A 1 13.34 -29.33 26.53
C MET A 1 13.22 -27.83 26.44
N THR A 2 14.26 -27.18 25.95
CA THR A 2 14.72 -25.81 26.26
C THR A 2 13.68 -24.71 26.05
N ASP A 3 13.40 -23.99 27.14
CA ASP A 3 12.73 -22.70 27.17
C ASP A 3 13.65 -21.68 26.47
N SER A 4 13.26 -21.24 25.27
CA SER A 4 13.99 -20.21 24.54
C SER A 4 13.66 -18.87 25.16
N SER A 5 14.43 -18.52 26.20
CA SER A 5 14.38 -17.21 26.84
C SER A 5 14.61 -16.11 25.81
N GLN A 6 13.54 -15.40 25.45
CA GLN A 6 13.58 -14.16 24.69
C GLN A 6 14.41 -13.15 25.50
N GLN A 7 15.68 -12.95 25.12
CA GLN A 7 16.51 -11.93 25.74
C GLN A 7 15.86 -10.56 25.54
N PRO A 8 15.75 -9.74 26.60
CA PRO A 8 15.27 -8.37 26.46
C PRO A 8 16.23 -7.61 25.53
N ALA A 9 15.68 -6.99 24.49
CA ALA A 9 16.45 -6.17 23.56
C ALA A 9 17.18 -5.06 24.33
N ASP A 10 18.47 -4.89 24.05
CA ASP A 10 19.30 -3.83 24.59
C ASP A 10 18.61 -2.47 24.37
N PRO A 11 18.37 -1.66 25.42
CA PRO A 11 17.68 -0.38 25.31
C PRO A 11 18.42 0.66 24.43
N PHE A 12 19.68 0.40 24.05
CA PHE A 12 20.47 1.26 23.16
C PHE A 12 20.60 0.72 21.73
N SER A 13 19.96 -0.40 21.42
CA SER A 13 19.91 -0.91 20.04
C SER A 13 18.86 -0.13 19.23
N PRO A 14 19.23 0.44 18.06
CA PRO A 14 18.26 1.09 17.20
C PRO A 14 17.17 0.08 16.81
N PRO A 15 15.88 0.49 16.82
CA PRO A 15 14.79 -0.42 16.50
C PRO A 15 14.97 -0.97 15.09
N ASP A 16 14.61 -2.25 14.91
CA ASP A 16 14.59 -2.88 13.60
C ASP A 16 13.82 -2.00 12.61
N ALA A 17 14.51 -1.57 11.55
CA ALA A 17 13.99 -0.65 10.56
C ALA A 17 12.75 -1.22 9.85
N GLU A 18 12.67 -2.54 9.69
CA GLU A 18 11.54 -3.21 9.06
C GLU A 18 10.34 -3.28 10.02
N ALA A 19 10.53 -3.68 11.28
CA ALA A 19 9.48 -3.64 12.30
C ALA A 19 8.92 -2.21 12.50
N ALA A 20 9.80 -1.20 12.55
CA ALA A 20 9.38 0.20 12.67
C ALA A 20 8.58 0.68 11.44
N ARG A 21 8.91 0.17 10.24
CA ARG A 21 8.15 0.44 9.01
C ARG A 21 6.76 -0.21 9.08
N THR A 22 6.69 -1.50 9.40
CA THR A 22 5.43 -2.26 9.53
C THR A 22 4.48 -1.60 10.53
N GLN A 23 4.99 -1.16 11.69
CA GLN A 23 4.20 -0.45 12.69
C GLN A 23 3.63 0.89 12.17
N ARG A 24 4.42 1.65 11.40
CA ARG A 24 3.93 2.89 10.77
C ARG A 24 2.83 2.61 9.75
N VAL A 25 2.96 1.55 8.94
CA VAL A 25 1.94 1.14 7.96
C VAL A 25 0.60 0.88 8.64
N TYR A 26 0.57 0.03 9.69
CA TYR A 26 -0.68 -0.27 10.40
C TYR A 26 -1.30 0.97 11.07
N THR A 27 -0.47 1.79 11.72
CA THR A 27 -0.93 3.02 12.39
C THR A 27 -1.55 3.99 11.39
N SER A 28 -0.93 4.15 10.22
CA SER A 28 -1.44 5.01 9.14
C SER A 28 -2.74 4.50 8.53
N LEU A 29 -2.84 3.19 8.26
CA LEU A 29 -4.06 2.56 7.74
C LEU A 29 -5.23 2.75 8.70
N PHE A 30 -5.02 2.44 9.98
CA PHE A 30 -6.05 2.61 11.01
C PHE A 30 -6.55 4.05 11.08
N ARG A 31 -5.62 5.02 11.11
CA ARG A 31 -5.95 6.45 11.18
C ARG A 31 -6.75 6.94 9.96
N ILE A 32 -6.43 6.47 8.75
CA ILE A 32 -7.17 6.84 7.54
C ILE A 32 -8.55 6.21 7.55
N ALA A 33 -8.64 4.93 7.90
CA ALA A 33 -9.91 4.20 7.97
C ALA A 33 -10.87 4.85 8.98
N GLU A 34 -10.41 5.18 10.19
CA GLU A 34 -11.23 5.84 11.22
C GLU A 34 -11.73 7.22 10.78
N ARG A 35 -10.96 7.97 9.99
CA ARG A 35 -11.30 9.35 9.66
C ARG A 35 -12.07 9.50 8.35
N HIS A 36 -11.87 8.58 7.42
CA HIS A 36 -12.26 8.74 6.03
C HIS A 36 -12.92 7.51 5.41
N ALA A 37 -13.09 6.42 6.15
CA ALA A 37 -13.85 5.23 5.74
C ALA A 37 -14.70 4.62 6.87
N ALA A 38 -15.01 5.40 7.92
CA ALA A 38 -15.74 4.95 9.10
C ALA A 38 -17.22 4.67 8.83
N THR A 39 -17.83 5.42 7.91
CA THR A 39 -19.25 5.28 7.55
C THR A 39 -19.44 4.67 6.17
N ASP A 40 -20.61 4.08 5.90
CA ASP A 40 -20.95 3.57 4.57
C ASP A 40 -20.84 4.66 3.50
N GLU A 41 -21.32 5.86 3.79
CA GLU A 41 -21.24 7.02 2.90
C GLU A 41 -19.79 7.41 2.57
N GLN A 42 -18.87 7.29 3.53
CA GLN A 42 -17.46 7.53 3.30
C GLN A 42 -16.82 6.42 2.44
N ARG A 43 -17.19 5.16 2.68
CA ARG A 43 -16.74 4.00 1.87
C ARG A 43 -17.24 4.07 0.43
N ARG A 44 -18.42 4.64 0.19
CA ARG A 44 -19.01 4.83 -1.15
C ARG A 44 -18.20 5.73 -2.10
N ARG A 45 -17.19 6.47 -1.60
CA ARG A 45 -16.26 7.26 -2.42
C ARG A 45 -15.25 6.42 -3.18
N GLN A 46 -15.08 5.16 -2.80
CA GLN A 46 -14.22 4.23 -3.51
C GLN A 46 -14.86 3.90 -4.87
N THR A 47 -14.03 3.66 -5.89
CA THR A 47 -14.43 3.52 -7.30
C THR A 47 -15.63 2.59 -7.51
N ASN A 48 -15.77 1.55 -6.68
CA ASN A 48 -17.07 0.88 -6.56
C ASN A 48 -17.19 0.14 -5.21
N PRO A 49 -17.95 0.63 -4.22
CA PRO A 49 -18.15 -0.09 -2.95
C PRO A 49 -18.90 -1.43 -3.12
N ALA A 50 -19.50 -1.67 -4.29
CA ALA A 50 -20.27 -2.88 -4.62
C ALA A 50 -19.65 -3.73 -5.74
N MET A 51 -18.53 -3.31 -6.36
CA MET A 51 -17.83 -4.11 -7.37
C MET A 51 -16.34 -4.20 -7.06
N LEU A 52 -15.79 -5.40 -7.29
CA LEU A 52 -14.39 -5.70 -7.09
C LEU A 52 -13.50 -4.80 -7.96
N GLY A 53 -12.69 -3.95 -7.33
CA GLY A 53 -11.70 -3.12 -8.03
C GLY A 53 -10.47 -3.92 -8.50
N PRO A 54 -9.68 -3.42 -9.47
CA PRO A 54 -8.50 -4.12 -9.98
C PRO A 54 -7.51 -4.57 -8.88
N HIS A 55 -7.21 -3.68 -7.93
CA HIS A 55 -6.34 -4.00 -6.79
C HIS A 55 -6.92 -5.11 -5.91
N GLU A 56 -8.23 -5.08 -5.67
CA GLU A 56 -8.92 -6.06 -4.84
C GLU A 56 -8.95 -7.43 -5.51
N ALA A 57 -9.14 -7.49 -6.83
CA ALA A 57 -9.07 -8.72 -7.62
C ALA A 57 -7.68 -9.37 -7.54
N VAL A 58 -6.61 -8.58 -7.73
CA VAL A 58 -5.23 -9.05 -7.59
C VAL A 58 -4.97 -9.60 -6.18
N ARG A 59 -5.41 -8.86 -5.16
CA ARG A 59 -5.22 -9.27 -3.75
C ARG A 59 -5.99 -10.54 -3.41
N LEU A 60 -7.23 -10.68 -3.88
CA LEU A 60 -8.07 -11.85 -3.64
C LEU A 60 -7.41 -13.12 -4.17
N VAL A 61 -6.97 -13.12 -5.44
CA VAL A 61 -6.26 -14.25 -6.05
C VAL A 61 -4.99 -14.61 -5.26
N ALA A 62 -4.20 -13.62 -4.86
CA ALA A 62 -2.99 -13.86 -4.05
C ALA A 62 -3.30 -14.46 -2.67
N PHE A 63 -4.40 -14.04 -2.03
CA PHE A 63 -4.79 -14.49 -0.70
C PHE A 63 -5.34 -15.92 -0.72
N LEU A 64 -6.14 -16.26 -1.73
CA LEU A 64 -6.64 -17.62 -1.93
C LEU A 64 -5.49 -18.60 -2.21
N LEU A 65 -4.53 -18.24 -3.06
CA LEU A 65 -3.36 -19.10 -3.37
C LEU A 65 -2.38 -19.28 -2.20
N SER A 66 -2.26 -18.28 -1.34
CA SER A 66 -1.37 -18.35 -0.16
C SER A 66 -2.03 -18.98 1.07
N GLY A 67 -3.35 -19.24 1.03
CA GLY A 67 -4.13 -19.69 2.18
C GLY A 67 -4.38 -18.60 3.23
N ALA A 68 -4.07 -17.34 2.92
CA ALA A 68 -4.38 -16.19 3.79
C ALA A 68 -5.87 -15.82 3.78
N ALA A 69 -6.61 -16.31 2.78
CA ALA A 69 -8.08 -16.40 2.75
C ALA A 69 -8.49 -17.83 2.42
N LEU A 70 -9.62 -18.26 2.95
CA LEU A 70 -10.24 -19.54 2.63
C LEU A 70 -11.32 -19.32 1.58
N ALA A 71 -11.39 -20.24 0.62
CA ALA A 71 -12.51 -20.31 -0.31
C ALA A 71 -13.78 -20.72 0.43
N GLU A 72 -14.93 -20.21 -0.01
CA GLU A 72 -16.23 -20.60 0.51
C GLU A 72 -16.67 -21.98 -0.04
N GLU A 73 -17.66 -22.60 0.62
CA GLU A 73 -18.17 -23.90 0.17
C GLU A 73 -18.75 -23.81 -1.25
N GLY A 74 -18.24 -24.63 -2.17
CA GLY A 74 -18.66 -24.67 -3.57
C GLY A 74 -18.01 -23.61 -4.46
N GLU A 75 -17.10 -22.79 -3.94
CA GLU A 75 -16.28 -21.88 -4.73
C GLU A 75 -15.24 -22.67 -5.55
N PRO A 76 -15.08 -22.40 -6.86
CA PRO A 76 -14.04 -23.02 -7.66
C PRO A 76 -12.64 -22.70 -7.11
N GLU A 77 -11.72 -23.67 -7.16
CA GLU A 77 -10.32 -23.40 -6.84
C GLU A 77 -9.73 -22.41 -7.85
N VAL A 78 -8.85 -21.54 -7.36
CA VAL A 78 -8.11 -20.58 -8.21
C VAL A 78 -7.29 -21.35 -9.24
N ASP A 79 -7.52 -21.08 -10.52
CA ASP A 79 -6.88 -21.78 -11.61
C ASP A 79 -5.80 -20.93 -12.33
N ARG A 80 -5.24 -21.49 -13.42
CA ARG A 80 -4.20 -20.80 -14.22
C ARG A 80 -4.73 -19.52 -14.89
N ALA A 81 -5.99 -19.50 -15.30
CA ALA A 81 -6.59 -18.35 -15.96
C ALA A 81 -6.76 -17.20 -14.94
N ASP A 82 -7.16 -17.50 -13.71
CA ASP A 82 -7.29 -16.52 -12.63
C ASP A 82 -5.94 -15.85 -12.30
N VAL A 83 -4.87 -16.63 -12.20
CA VAL A 83 -3.51 -16.10 -12.01
C VAL A 83 -3.10 -15.20 -13.17
N THR A 84 -3.40 -15.61 -14.40
CA THR A 84 -3.06 -14.82 -15.60
C THR A 84 -3.85 -13.50 -15.61
N ALA A 85 -5.13 -13.52 -15.22
CA ALA A 85 -5.95 -12.33 -15.10
C ALA A 85 -5.39 -11.37 -14.04
N ALA A 86 -5.04 -11.87 -12.85
CA ALA A 86 -4.42 -11.06 -11.80
C ALA A 86 -3.07 -10.43 -12.26
N LEU A 87 -2.21 -11.20 -12.93
CA LEU A 87 -0.96 -10.68 -13.49
C LEU A 87 -1.20 -9.61 -14.56
N THR A 88 -2.25 -9.75 -15.36
CA THR A 88 -2.64 -8.78 -16.40
C THR A 88 -3.15 -7.47 -15.79
N LEU A 89 -3.75 -7.52 -14.60
CA LEU A 89 -4.23 -6.34 -13.88
C LEU A 89 -3.11 -5.59 -13.14
N LEU A 90 -1.98 -6.22 -12.83
CA LEU A 90 -0.89 -5.59 -12.07
C LEU A 90 -0.36 -4.28 -12.67
N PRO A 91 -0.15 -4.13 -13.99
CA PRO A 91 0.26 -2.85 -14.57
C PRO A 91 -0.75 -1.73 -14.32
N LEU A 92 -2.06 -2.00 -14.43
CA LEU A 92 -3.12 -1.03 -14.15
C LEU A 92 -3.10 -0.65 -12.66
N VAL A 93 -3.06 -1.63 -11.76
CA VAL A 93 -2.99 -1.39 -10.31
C VAL A 93 -1.77 -0.56 -9.93
N ARG A 94 -0.61 -0.80 -10.56
CA ARG A 94 0.60 -0.01 -10.32
C ARG A 94 0.45 1.43 -10.82
N ALA A 95 -0.15 1.63 -11.99
CA ALA A 95 -0.40 2.96 -12.52
C ALA A 95 -1.36 3.76 -11.61
N GLU A 96 -2.47 3.14 -11.17
CA GLU A 96 -3.41 3.75 -10.23
C GLU A 96 -2.72 4.13 -8.91
N LEU A 97 -1.85 3.26 -8.38
CA LEU A 97 -1.07 3.56 -7.16
C LEU A 97 -0.03 4.67 -7.37
N ASP A 98 0.65 4.69 -8.52
CA ASP A 98 1.61 5.74 -8.86
C ASP A 98 0.92 7.12 -8.96
N GLU A 99 -0.25 7.19 -9.60
CA GLU A 99 -1.07 8.41 -9.70
C GLU A 99 -1.55 8.90 -8.33
N LEU A 100 -2.07 7.99 -7.51
CA LEU A 100 -2.48 8.30 -6.14
C LEU A 100 -1.30 8.81 -5.30
N GLU A 101 -0.14 8.18 -5.41
CA GLU A 101 1.06 8.61 -4.70
C GLU A 101 1.53 9.99 -5.15
N ALA A 102 1.59 10.25 -6.46
CA ALA A 102 1.94 11.57 -7.00
C ALA A 102 0.99 12.67 -6.52
N GLY A 103 -0.32 12.40 -6.52
CA GLY A 103 -1.35 13.30 -6.01
C GLY A 103 -1.19 13.58 -4.52
N LEU A 104 -0.94 12.56 -3.71
CA LEU A 104 -0.69 12.70 -2.26
C LEU A 104 0.56 13.50 -1.95
N LEU A 105 1.65 13.28 -2.69
CA LEU A 105 2.89 14.04 -2.53
C LEU A 105 2.68 15.52 -2.89
N THR A 106 1.98 15.80 -3.98
CA THR A 106 1.60 17.16 -4.37
C THR A 106 0.77 17.83 -3.27
N MET A 107 -0.24 17.13 -2.75
CA MET A 107 -1.09 17.61 -1.66
C MET A 107 -0.34 17.84 -0.33
N ALA A 108 0.64 17.00 -0.02
CA ALA A 108 1.50 17.14 1.17
C ALA A 108 2.39 18.39 1.05
N ARG A 109 2.99 18.59 -0.12
CA ARG A 109 3.80 19.79 -0.42
C ARG A 109 2.96 21.06 -0.37
N GLY A 110 1.74 21.04 -0.93
CA GLY A 110 0.78 22.15 -0.84
C GLY A 110 0.34 22.50 0.58
N ARG A 111 0.45 21.55 1.52
CA ARG A 111 0.19 21.74 2.96
C ARG A 111 1.43 22.14 3.76
N GLY A 112 2.54 22.45 3.09
CA GLY A 112 3.78 22.90 3.72
C GLY A 112 4.66 21.79 4.31
N MET A 113 4.30 20.51 4.16
CA MET A 113 5.11 19.40 4.69
C MET A 113 6.48 19.37 4.03
N THR A 114 7.53 19.39 4.84
CA THR A 114 8.92 19.29 4.38
C THR A 114 9.22 17.92 3.77
N TRP A 115 10.26 17.84 2.94
CA TRP A 115 10.72 16.55 2.40
C TRP A 115 11.19 15.58 3.50
N GLN A 116 11.59 16.09 4.67
CA GLN A 116 11.93 15.26 5.82
C GLN A 116 10.69 14.60 6.43
N GLU A 117 9.61 15.35 6.62
CA GLU A 117 8.32 14.81 7.11
C GLU A 117 7.71 13.83 6.11
N ILE A 118 7.83 14.12 4.82
CA ILE A 118 7.40 13.20 3.75
C ILE A 118 8.25 11.93 3.75
N ALA A 119 9.59 12.03 3.83
CA ALA A 119 10.47 10.87 3.91
C ALA A 119 10.15 10.01 5.13
N PHE A 120 9.90 10.62 6.28
CA PHE A 120 9.44 9.93 7.49
C PHE A 120 8.12 9.19 7.24
N GLY A 121 7.12 9.85 6.63
CA GLY A 121 5.83 9.25 6.30
C GLY A 121 5.93 8.07 5.32
N LEU A 122 6.85 8.15 4.34
CA LEU A 122 7.13 7.08 3.39
C LEU A 122 8.06 5.98 3.94
N GLY A 123 8.60 6.15 5.15
CA GLY A 123 9.59 5.24 5.72
C GLY A 123 10.94 5.22 4.98
N LEU A 124 11.29 6.32 4.32
CA LEU A 124 12.56 6.51 3.60
C LEU A 124 13.62 7.07 4.53
N GLY A 125 14.88 6.63 4.34
CA GLY A 125 15.99 7.02 5.21
C GLY A 125 16.46 8.47 5.05
N THR A 126 16.10 9.15 3.95
CA THR A 126 16.55 10.53 3.68
C THR A 126 15.48 11.38 2.98
N PRO A 127 15.48 12.72 3.20
CA PRO A 127 14.64 13.65 2.43
C PRO A 127 14.90 13.59 0.92
N GLN A 128 16.15 13.35 0.52
CA GLN A 128 16.53 13.24 -0.89
C GLN A 128 15.86 12.04 -1.57
N ALA A 129 15.73 10.91 -0.87
CA ALA A 129 15.03 9.74 -1.41
C ALA A 129 13.55 10.04 -1.68
N ALA A 130 12.88 10.80 -0.80
CA ALA A 130 11.50 11.22 -1.01
C ALA A 130 11.35 12.14 -2.23
N ARG A 131 12.26 13.11 -2.39
CA ARG A 131 12.27 14.01 -3.54
C ARG A 131 12.49 13.26 -4.86
N GLN A 132 13.49 12.39 -4.92
CA GLN A 132 13.77 11.60 -6.13
C GLN A 132 12.60 10.67 -6.49
N ARG A 133 11.92 10.10 -5.48
CA ARG A 133 10.72 9.29 -5.71
C ARG A 133 9.58 10.11 -6.31
N HIS A 134 9.35 11.32 -5.79
CA HIS A 134 8.37 12.25 -6.34
C HIS A 134 8.69 12.64 -7.79
N GLU A 135 9.95 12.94 -8.10
CA GLU A 135 10.39 13.25 -9.47
C GLU A 135 10.12 12.08 -10.43
N ARG A 136 10.51 10.85 -10.07
CA ARG A 136 10.22 9.64 -10.87
C ARG A 136 8.74 9.31 -11.00
N LEU A 137 7.92 9.66 -10.01
CA LEU A 137 6.47 9.48 -10.08
C LEU A 137 5.88 10.43 -11.11
N ASN A 138 6.22 11.71 -11.04
CA ASN A 138 5.73 12.71 -11.99
C ASN A 138 6.13 12.38 -13.43
N ASP A 139 7.35 11.87 -13.66
CA ASP A 139 7.78 11.45 -14.99
C ASP A 139 6.94 10.26 -15.53
N ARG A 140 6.51 9.34 -14.65
CA ARG A 140 5.71 8.16 -15.02
C ARG A 140 4.23 8.45 -15.18
N THR A 141 3.71 9.40 -14.41
CA THR A 141 2.29 9.80 -14.42
C THR A 141 2.04 11.01 -15.32
N ALA A 142 3.09 11.56 -15.95
CA ALA A 142 2.92 12.59 -16.97
C ALA A 142 2.02 12.02 -18.07
N PRO A 143 0.96 12.74 -18.49
CA PRO A 143 0.15 12.29 -19.61
C PRO A 143 1.10 12.08 -20.78
N ALA A 144 1.05 10.91 -21.41
CA ALA A 144 1.83 10.64 -22.60
C ALA A 144 1.52 11.77 -23.59
N ASP A 145 2.52 12.61 -23.87
CA ASP A 145 2.42 13.61 -24.92
C ASP A 145 2.00 12.84 -26.17
N GLN A 146 0.77 13.11 -26.63
CA GLN A 146 0.24 12.53 -27.85
C GLN A 146 1.04 13.13 -29.00
N GLY A 147 2.06 12.40 -29.43
CA GLY A 147 2.72 12.60 -30.73
C GLY A 147 1.82 12.20 -31.87
#